data_AF-R9A076-F1
#
_entry.id   AF-R9A076-F1
#
_cell.length_a   1.000
_cell.length_b   1.000
_cell.length_c   1.000
_cell.angle_alpha   90.00
_cell.angle_beta   90.00
_cell.angle_gamma   90.00
#
_symmetry.space_group_name_H-M   'P 1'
#
loop_
_entity.id
_entity.type
_entity.pdbx_description
1 polymer ?
#
loop_
_entity_poly.entity_id
_entity_poly.type
_entity_poly.pdbx_seq_one_letter_code
_entity_poly.pdbx_strand_id
1 'polypeptide(L)' 'MTEGKLTELFGAHGAVTSAKIITDQYSGRSKGFGFIEMKDGKEADNAIKDLNGKNILNREMKVNIAKPKTNNWR' A
#
# COMPACT_ATOMS: atom_id res chain seq x y z
N MET A 1 9.46 6.22 2.22
CA MET A 1 8.43 5.72 1.29
C MET A 1 7.39 6.82 1.11
N THR A 2 7.04 7.17 -0.13
CA THR A 2 6.08 8.25 -0.47
C THR A 2 4.94 7.70 -1.33
N GLU A 3 3.81 8.42 -1.39
CA GLU A 3 2.64 8.02 -2.19
C GLU A 3 2.99 7.89 -3.67
N GLY A 4 3.75 8.86 -4.22
CA GLY A 4 4.22 8.78 -5.60
C GLY A 4 5.07 7.53 -5.88
N LYS A 5 5.92 7.10 -4.94
CA LYS A 5 6.73 5.90 -5.13
C LYS A 5 5.89 4.62 -5.08
N LEU A 6 4.84 4.60 -4.26
CA LEU A 6 3.86 3.51 -4.25
C LEU A 6 3.10 3.46 -5.57
N THR A 7 2.62 4.60 -6.07
CA THR A 7 1.94 4.68 -7.37
C THR A 7 2.83 4.18 -8.51
N GLU A 8 4.11 4.54 -8.52
CA GLU A 8 5.06 4.09 -9.54
C GLU A 8 5.32 2.58 -9.47
N LEU A 9 5.52 2.03 -8.26
CA LEU A 9 5.76 0.60 -8.07
C LEU A 9 4.56 -0.25 -8.45
N PHE A 10 3.35 0.15 -8.02
CA PHE A 10 2.12 -0.57 -8.31
C PHE A 10 1.63 -0.31 -9.75
N GLY A 11 1.98 0.85 -10.32
CA GLY A 11 1.72 1.22 -11.70
C GLY A 11 2.34 0.27 -12.72
N ALA A 12 3.44 -0.40 -12.37
CA ALA A 12 4.05 -1.44 -13.21
C ALA A 12 3.19 -2.71 -13.31
N HIS A 13 2.27 -2.93 -12.36
CA HIS A 13 1.42 -4.12 -12.28
C HIS A 13 -0.04 -3.85 -12.65
N GLY A 14 -0.45 -2.58 -12.76
CA GLY A 14 -1.79 -2.19 -13.18
C GLY A 14 -2.12 -0.72 -12.90
N ALA A 15 -3.37 -0.33 -13.14
CA ALA A 15 -3.81 1.04 -12.92
C ALA A 15 -4.08 1.32 -11.42
N VAL A 16 -3.32 2.25 -10.84
CA VAL A 16 -3.53 2.74 -9.46
C VAL A 16 -4.59 3.82 -9.47
N THR A 17 -5.70 3.59 -8.78
CA THR A 17 -6.80 4.54 -8.59
C THR A 17 -6.49 5.52 -7.46
N SER A 18 -5.91 5.01 -6.37
CA SER A 18 -5.58 5.83 -5.20
C SER A 18 -4.40 5.24 -4.44
N ALA A 19 -3.53 6.11 -3.91
CA ALA A 19 -2.45 5.72 -3.00
C ALA A 19 -2.43 6.69 -1.84
N LYS A 20 -2.51 6.17 -0.61
CA LYS A 20 -2.57 6.97 0.61
C LYS A 20 -1.64 6.44 1.67
N ILE A 21 -0.71 7.25 2.14
CA ILE A 21 0.13 6.89 3.30
C ILE A 21 -0.58 7.29 4.58
N ILE A 22 -0.61 6.37 5.54
CA ILE A 22 -1.16 6.68 6.86
C ILE A 22 -0.08 7.37 7.68
N THR A 23 -0.31 8.64 7.95
CA THR A 23 0.46 9.44 8.89
C THR A 23 -0.28 9.55 10.22
N ASP A 24 0.49 9.73 11.27
CA ASP A 24 -0.04 10.08 12.58
C ASP A 24 -0.48 11.54 12.56
N GLN A 25 -1.75 11.80 12.84
CA GLN A 25 -2.35 13.12 12.74
C GLN A 25 -1.78 14.14 13.74
N TYR A 26 -1.22 13.67 14.86
CA TYR A 26 -0.67 14.54 15.90
C TYR A 26 0.80 14.87 15.66
N SER A 27 1.60 13.87 15.27
CA SER A 27 3.04 14.03 15.06
C SER A 27 3.43 14.27 13.59
N GLY A 28 2.50 14.12 12.64
CA GLY A 28 2.77 14.18 11.19
C GLY A 28 3.64 13.04 10.66
N ARG A 29 4.10 12.12 11.52
CA ARG A 29 5.02 11.04 11.15
C ARG A 29 4.26 9.92 10.46
N SER A 30 4.83 9.37 9.38
CA SER A 30 4.27 8.17 8.74
C SER A 30 4.21 7.02 9.74
N LYS A 31 3.09 6.32 9.82
CA LYS A 31 2.97 5.09 10.63
C LYS A 31 3.68 3.89 10.01
N GLY A 32 4.34 4.09 8.86
CA GLY A 32 5.10 3.04 8.17
C GLY A 32 4.23 2.11 7.32
N PHE A 33 2.97 2.44 7.09
CA PHE A 33 2.07 1.71 6.20
C PHE A 33 1.18 2.68 5.40
N GLY A 34 0.66 2.18 4.29
CA GLY A 34 -0.25 2.91 3.41
C GLY A 34 -1.26 1.96 2.78
N PHE A 35 -2.28 2.53 2.16
CA PHE A 35 -3.29 1.81 1.40
C PHE A 35 -3.20 2.22 -0.06
N ILE A 36 -3.35 1.23 -0.94
CA ILE A 36 -3.37 1.43 -2.38
C ILE A 36 -4.64 0.78 -2.91
N GLU A 37 -5.34 1.53 -3.73
CA GLU A 37 -6.51 1.09 -4.46
C GLU A 37 -6.13 0.92 -5.93
N MET A 38 -6.20 -0.32 -6.40
CA MET A 38 -6.02 -0.67 -7.81
C MET A 38 -7.38 -0.67 -8.50
N LYS A 39 -7.37 -0.49 -9.83
CA LYS A 39 -8.57 -0.55 -10.65
C LYS A 39 -9.19 -1.95 -10.65
N ASP A 40 -8.38 -3.00 -10.81
CA ASP A 40 -8.83 -4.38 -10.83
C ASP A 40 -8.20 -5.23 -9.72
N GLY A 41 -8.99 -6.14 -9.14
CA GLY A 41 -8.52 -7.05 -8.10
C GLY A 41 -7.43 -8.02 -8.58
N LYS A 42 -7.42 -8.37 -9.88
CA LYS A 42 -6.35 -9.18 -10.49
C LYS A 42 -5.02 -8.43 -10.55
N GLU A 43 -5.05 -7.15 -10.87
CA GLU A 43 -3.85 -6.29 -10.87
C GLU A 43 -3.30 -6.15 -9.45
N ALA A 44 -4.18 -6.00 -8.45
CA ALA A 44 -3.79 -5.96 -7.05
C ALA A 44 -3.13 -7.28 -6.58
N ASP A 45 -3.68 -8.44 -6.95
CA ASP A 45 -3.11 -9.74 -6.60
C ASP A 45 -1.71 -9.95 -7.23
N ASN A 46 -1.54 -9.56 -8.49
CA ASN A 46 -0.24 -9.60 -9.16
C ASN A 46 0.76 -8.67 -8.47
N ALA A 47 0.37 -7.44 -8.16
CA ALA A 47 1.21 -6.48 -7.44
C ALA A 47 1.62 -7.01 -6.06
N ILE A 48 0.70 -7.65 -5.34
CA ILE A 48 1.00 -8.32 -4.06
C ILE A 48 2.04 -9.40 -4.26
N LYS A 49 1.86 -10.31 -5.22
CA LYS A 49 2.80 -11.42 -5.46
C LYS A 49 4.20 -10.95 -5.81
N ASP A 50 4.32 -9.87 -6.60
CA ASP A 50 5.61 -9.35 -7.05
C ASP A 50 6.29 -8.41 -6.06
N LEU A 51 5.53 -7.64 -5.28
CA LEU A 51 6.08 -6.60 -4.38
C LEU A 51 6.16 -7.06 -2.93
N ASN A 52 5.34 -8.02 -2.50
CA ASN A 52 5.39 -8.54 -1.14
C ASN A 52 6.69 -9.31 -0.90
N GLY A 53 7.44 -8.91 0.13
CA GLY A 53 8.74 -9.49 0.47
C GLY A 53 9.93 -8.86 -0.29
N LYS A 54 9.69 -7.89 -1.19
CA LYS A 54 10.82 -7.17 -1.82
C LYS A 54 11.49 -6.23 -0.82
N ASN A 55 12.83 -6.26 -0.82
CA ASN A 55 13.62 -5.26 -0.12
C ASN A 55 13.69 -3.97 -0.93
N ILE A 56 13.07 -2.92 -0.42
CA ILE A 56 13.07 -1.59 -1.01
C ILE A 56 13.63 -0.61 0.02
N LEU A 57 14.70 0.09 -0.33
CA LEU A 57 15.35 1.08 0.55
C LEU A 57 15.79 0.47 1.89
N ASN A 58 16.45 -0.70 1.85
CA ASN A 58 16.90 -1.43 3.05
C ASN A 58 15.75 -1.86 4.00
N ARG A 59 14.52 -1.93 3.49
CA ARG A 59 13.35 -2.35 4.26
C ARG A 59 12.52 -3.35 3.46
N GLU A 60 12.17 -4.45 4.10
CA GLU A 60 11.25 -5.41 3.52
C GLU A 60 9.85 -4.78 3.41
N MET A 61 9.34 -4.72 2.19
CA MET A 61 7.99 -4.27 1.92
C MET A 61 7.02 -5.42 2.13
N LYS A 62 5.98 -5.19 2.94
CA LYS A 62 4.86 -6.11 3.07
C LYS A 62 3.66 -5.55 2.35
N VAL A 63 3.16 -6.32 1.37
CA VAL A 63 1.97 -5.97 0.59
C VAL A 63 0.97 -7.10 0.79
N ASN A 64 -0.24 -6.76 1.19
CA ASN A 64 -1.32 -7.72 1.41
C ASN A 64 -2.66 -7.06 1.04
N ILE A 65 -3.68 -7.88 0.80
CA ILE A 65 -5.06 -7.39 0.64
C ILE A 65 -5.46 -6.62 1.90
N ALA A 66 -5.86 -5.36 1.71
CA ALA A 66 -6.33 -4.51 2.79
C ALA A 66 -7.59 -5.13 3.40
N LYS A 67 -7.54 -5.43 4.70
CA LYS A 67 -8.75 -5.81 5.42
C LYS A 67 -9.57 -4.56 5.68
N PRO A 68 -10.89 -4.57 5.42
CA PRO A 68 -11.74 -3.45 5.83
C PRO A 68 -11.54 -3.23 7.32
N LYS A 69 -11.50 -1.95 7.73
CA LYS A 69 -11.52 -1.63 9.15
C LYS A 69 -12.81 -2.17 9.73
N THR A 70 -12.75 -3.33 10.39
CA THR A 70 -13.79 -3.78 11.30
C THR A 70 -13.86 -2.74 12.41
N ASN A 71 -14.85 -1.85 12.30
CA ASN A 71 -15.22 -0.95 13.38
C ASN A 71 -16.03 -1.77 14.40
N ASN A 72 -15.38 -2.68 15.11
CA ASN A 72 -15.99 -3.34 16.27
C ASN A 72 -15.91 -2.36 17.44
N TRP A 73 -16.81 -1.38 17.43
CA TRP A 73 -17.32 -0.83 18.67
C TRP A 73 -18.49 -1.73 19.09
N ARG A 74 -18.32 -2.44 20.19
CA ARG A 74 -19.38 -3.07 20.96
C ARG A 74 -19.06 -2.86 22.43
#